data_AF-A0A519YDW8-F1
#
_entry.id   AF-A0A519YDW8-F1
#
_cell.length_a   1.000
_cell.length_b   1.000
_cell.length_c   1.000
_cell.angle_alpha   90.00
_cell.angle_beta   90.00
_cell.angle_gamma   90.00
#
_symmetry.space_group_name_H-M   'P 1'
#
loop_
_entity.id
_entity.type
_entity.pdbx_description
1 polymer ?
#
loop_
_entity_poly.entity_id
_entity_poly.type
_entity_poly.pdbx_seq_one_letter_code
_entity_poly.pdbx_strand_id
1 'polypeptide(L)'
;MPEFLHDIPVCPDCRFFRGDLPCRPNKEHGYQCGDCPVYEPVTKRILLIKLGAIGDVIRTTPLLRRLRQEYPGCYITWLTLTPAILPQREVEEILK
;
A
#
# COMPACT_ATOMS: atom_id res chain seq x y z
N MET A 1 -16.00 -7.31 3.94
CA MET A 1 -17.23 -6.66 4.45
C MET A 1 -16.78 -5.55 5.38
N PRO A 2 -17.46 -4.40 5.42
CA PRO A 2 -17.11 -3.33 6.36
C PRO A 2 -17.13 -3.86 7.79
N GLU A 3 -16.06 -3.56 8.52
CA GLU A 3 -15.97 -3.74 9.97
C GLU A 3 -16.44 -2.46 10.66
N PHE A 4 -16.81 -2.53 11.93
CA PHE A 4 -17.22 -1.35 12.69
C PHE A 4 -16.15 -1.01 13.74
N LEU A 5 -15.63 0.21 13.68
CA LEU A 5 -14.73 0.76 14.68
C LEU A 5 -15.43 1.94 15.36
N HIS A 6 -15.84 1.78 16.62
CA HIS A 6 -16.64 2.78 17.36
C HIS A 6 -17.88 3.24 16.58
N ASP A 7 -18.68 2.28 16.09
CA ASP A 7 -19.90 2.52 15.29
C ASP A 7 -19.69 3.19 13.92
N ILE A 8 -18.42 3.34 13.49
CA ILE A 8 -18.08 3.86 12.16
C ILE A 8 -17.73 2.68 11.24
N PRO A 9 -18.37 2.55 10.06
CA PRO A 9 -18.00 1.53 9.09
C PRO A 9 -16.61 1.83 8.53
N VAL A 10 -15.74 0.82 8.55
CA VAL A 10 -14.37 0.87 8.03
C VAL A 10 -14.10 -0.37 7.17
N CYS A 11 -13.27 -0.24 6.14
CA CYS A 11 -12.80 -1.38 5.35
C CYS A 11 -11.27 -1.51 5.52
N PRO A 12 -10.78 -2.29 6.51
CA PRO A 12 -9.35 -2.43 6.80
C PRO A 12 -8.56 -3.12 5.68
N ASP A 13 -9.25 -3.86 4.82
CA ASP A 13 -8.73 -4.49 3.62
C ASP A 13 -8.54 -3.52 2.45
N CYS A 14 -9.05 -2.28 2.53
CA CYS A 14 -8.85 -1.26 1.50
C CYS A 14 -7.38 -0.84 1.38
N ARG A 15 -6.88 -0.67 0.16
CA ARG A 15 -5.51 -0.19 -0.10
C ARG A 15 -5.22 1.20 0.45
N PHE A 16 -6.25 2.02 0.65
CA PHE A 16 -6.11 3.38 1.18
C PHE A 16 -6.21 3.41 2.70
N PHE A 17 -6.51 2.27 3.34
CA PHE A 17 -6.64 2.19 4.79
C PHE A 17 -5.31 2.50 5.47
N ARG A 18 -5.39 3.31 6.53
CA ARG A 18 -4.24 3.81 7.31
C ARG A 18 -4.25 3.28 8.74
N GLY A 19 -5.44 3.19 9.35
CA GLY A 19 -5.64 2.64 10.70
C GLY A 19 -5.39 3.66 11.83
N ASP A 20 -4.48 4.61 11.63
CA ASP A 20 -4.16 5.69 12.57
C ASP A 20 -4.92 7.00 12.29
N LEU A 21 -5.30 7.22 11.04
CA LEU A 21 -5.99 8.42 10.57
C LEU A 21 -6.94 8.11 9.40
N PRO A 22 -7.93 8.98 9.13
CA PRO A 22 -8.80 8.80 7.97
C PRO A 22 -8.00 8.80 6.66
N CYS A 23 -8.35 7.88 5.75
CA CYS A 23 -7.63 7.71 4.49
C CYS A 23 -7.64 8.97 3.62
N ARG A 24 -6.71 9.04 2.66
CA ARG A 24 -6.61 10.18 1.74
C ARG A 24 -7.92 10.48 0.98
N PRO A 25 -8.66 9.50 0.42
CA PRO A 25 -9.96 9.76 -0.20
C PRO A 25 -11.00 10.36 0.75
N ASN A 26 -11.02 9.96 2.02
CA ASN A 26 -11.86 10.58 3.03
C ASN A 26 -11.47 12.04 3.28
N LYS A 27 -10.16 12.33 3.41
CA LYS A 27 -9.66 13.69 3.64
C LYS A 27 -9.90 14.64 2.46
N GLU A 28 -9.75 14.14 1.23
CA GLU A 28 -9.88 14.96 0.01
C GLU A 28 -11.34 15.14 -0.43
N HIS A 29 -12.19 14.13 -0.21
CA HIS A 29 -13.55 14.12 -0.78
C HIS A 29 -14.67 13.83 0.23
N GLY A 30 -14.35 13.55 1.49
CA GLY A 30 -15.35 13.21 2.52
C GLY A 30 -15.94 11.80 2.42
N TYR A 31 -15.41 10.94 1.54
CA TYR A 31 -15.93 9.59 1.32
C TYR A 31 -15.93 8.76 2.61
N GLN A 32 -17.02 8.01 2.82
CA GLN A 32 -17.22 7.11 3.96
C GLN A 32 -17.09 5.66 3.49
N CYS A 33 -16.58 4.75 4.33
CA CYS A 33 -16.31 3.38 3.87
C CYS A 33 -17.57 2.58 3.51
N GLY A 34 -18.75 2.96 4.03
CA GLY A 34 -20.02 2.27 3.74
C GLY A 34 -20.42 2.32 2.26
N ASP A 35 -20.06 3.38 1.55
CA ASP A 35 -20.43 3.67 0.17
C ASP A 35 -19.27 4.27 -0.65
N CYS A 36 -18.02 4.00 -0.22
CA CYS A 36 -16.84 4.63 -0.80
C CYS A 36 -16.67 4.26 -2.29
N PRO A 37 -16.69 5.24 -3.23
CA PRO A 37 -16.63 4.97 -4.67
C PRO A 37 -15.24 4.50 -5.15
N VAL A 38 -14.23 4.64 -4.30
CA VAL A 38 -12.83 4.27 -4.58
C VAL A 38 -12.32 3.18 -3.64
N TYR A 39 -13.24 2.41 -3.04
CA TYR A 39 -12.87 1.23 -2.28
C TYR A 39 -12.14 0.23 -3.19
N GLU A 40 -10.93 -0.16 -2.80
CA GLU A 40 -10.10 -1.09 -3.57
C GLU A 40 -9.45 -2.09 -2.59
N PRO A 41 -9.95 -3.34 -2.50
CA PRO A 41 -9.43 -4.34 -1.57
C PRO A 41 -8.04 -4.82 -1.97
N VAL A 42 -7.17 -4.98 -0.98
CA VAL A 42 -5.85 -5.58 -1.13
C VAL A 42 -5.98 -7.10 -1.17
N THR A 43 -5.52 -7.72 -2.24
CA THR A 43 -5.55 -9.19 -2.39
C THR A 43 -4.42 -9.88 -1.65
N LYS A 44 -3.25 -9.24 -1.58
CA LYS A 44 -2.05 -9.74 -0.90
C LYS A 44 -1.18 -8.59 -0.40
N ARG A 45 -0.70 -8.68 0.84
CA ARG A 45 0.28 -7.72 1.40
C ARG A 45 1.68 -8.31 1.30
N ILE A 46 2.61 -7.56 0.72
CA ILE A 46 3.98 -8.02 0.47
C ILE A 46 4.94 -6.98 1.07
N LEU A 47 5.79 -7.42 2.00
CA LEU A 47 6.87 -6.61 2.56
C LEU A 47 8.20 -7.01 1.92
N LEU A 48 8.83 -6.07 1.22
CA LEU A 48 10.19 -6.20 0.70
C LEU A 48 11.19 -5.56 1.67
N ILE A 49 12.20 -6.31 2.09
CA ILE A 49 13.25 -5.82 2.98
C ILE A 49 14.57 -5.86 2.22
N LYS A 50 15.07 -4.68 1.84
CA LYS A 50 16.41 -4.52 1.26
C LYS A 50 16.99 -3.18 1.69
N LEU A 51 17.77 -3.23 2.77
CA LEU A 51 18.16 -2.04 3.53
C LEU A 51 19.19 -1.16 2.81
N GLY A 52 20.25 -1.72 2.25
CA GLY A 52 21.38 -0.92 1.77
C GLY A 52 22.04 -1.48 0.52
N ALA A 53 23.19 -0.87 0.18
CA ALA A 53 23.86 -0.98 -1.10
C ALA A 53 22.92 -0.58 -2.26
N ILE A 54 22.97 0.71 -2.62
CA ILE A 54 22.11 1.32 -3.64
C ILE A 54 22.00 0.47 -4.92
N GLY A 55 23.13 -0.09 -5.40
CA GLY A 55 23.17 -0.95 -6.58
C GLY A 55 22.43 -2.27 -6.41
N ASP A 56 22.36 -2.82 -5.21
CA ASP A 56 21.57 -4.01 -4.94
C ASP A 56 20.09 -3.70 -4.83
N VAL A 57 19.71 -2.59 -4.17
CA VAL A 57 18.30 -2.18 -4.09
C VAL A 57 17.76 -1.94 -5.50
N ILE A 58 18.52 -1.27 -6.36
CA ILE A 58 18.16 -1.08 -7.78
C ILE A 58 18.02 -2.42 -8.51
N ARG A 59 18.95 -3.36 -8.32
CA ARG A 59 18.87 -4.68 -8.97
C ARG A 59 17.69 -5.53 -8.49
N THR A 60 17.07 -5.19 -7.36
CA THR A 60 15.86 -5.85 -6.87
C THR A 60 14.55 -5.22 -7.35
N THR A 61 14.55 -3.99 -7.91
CA THR A 61 13.30 -3.35 -8.39
C THR A 61 12.57 -4.12 -9.50
N PRO A 62 13.23 -4.90 -10.39
CA PRO A 62 12.51 -5.72 -11.38
C PRO A 62 11.59 -6.79 -10.78
N LEU A 63 11.75 -7.13 -9.49
CA LEU A 63 10.84 -8.02 -8.77
C LEU A 63 9.42 -7.46 -8.70
N LEU A 64 9.24 -6.13 -8.62
CA LEU A 64 7.93 -5.49 -8.54
C LEU A 64 7.03 -5.91 -9.70
N ARG A 65 7.57 -5.95 -10.92
CA ARG A 65 6.84 -6.39 -12.12
C ARG A 65 6.35 -7.82 -11.99
N ARG A 66 7.22 -8.75 -11.56
CA ARG A 66 6.86 -10.17 -11.42
C ARG A 66 5.85 -10.38 -10.30
N LEU A 67 6.03 -9.72 -9.16
CA LEU A 67 5.12 -9.82 -8.03
C LEU A 67 3.72 -9.34 -8.38
N ARG A 68 3.58 -8.24 -9.14
CA ARG A 68 2.27 -7.75 -9.59
C ARG A 68 1.61 -8.63 -10.64
N GLN A 69 2.40 -9.33 -11.46
CA GLN A 69 1.89 -10.32 -12.41
C GLN A 69 1.36 -11.57 -11.69
N GLU A 70 2.09 -12.03 -10.66
CA GLU A 70 1.73 -13.22 -9.88
C GLU A 70 0.61 -12.94 -8.86
N TYR A 71 0.58 -11.72 -8.31
CA TYR A 71 -0.38 -11.28 -7.30
C TYR A 71 -1.06 -9.97 -7.73
N PRO A 72 -2.03 -10.02 -8.67
CA PRO A 72 -2.80 -8.85 -9.06
C PRO A 72 -3.52 -8.22 -7.86
N GLY A 73 -3.47 -6.88 -7.73
CA GLY A 73 -4.06 -6.16 -6.61
C GLY A 73 -3.27 -6.24 -5.30
N CYS A 74 -2.00 -6.68 -5.34
CA CYS A 74 -1.15 -6.69 -4.16
C CYS A 74 -0.78 -5.28 -3.70
N TYR A 75 -0.60 -5.15 -2.38
CA TYR A 75 -0.05 -3.96 -1.73
C TYR A 75 1.41 -4.24 -1.36
N ILE A 76 2.32 -3.44 -1.91
CA ILE A 76 3.76 -3.60 -1.71
C ILE A 76 4.26 -2.50 -0.78
N THR A 77 4.80 -2.93 0.36
CA THR A 77 5.57 -2.09 1.28
C THR A 77 7.06 -2.41 1.09
N TRP A 78 7.93 -1.40 1.03
CA TRP A 78 9.38 -1.59 0.90
C TRP A 78 10.14 -0.87 2.02
N LEU A 79 10.91 -1.64 2.80
CA LEU A 79 11.85 -1.12 3.80
C LEU A 79 13.26 -0.97 3.22
N THR A 80 13.76 0.26 3.14
CA THR A 80 15.11 0.56 2.61
C THR A 80 15.70 1.87 3.17
N LEU A 81 17.03 1.91 3.34
CA LEU A 81 17.78 3.12 3.69
C LEU A 81 18.04 4.01 2.47
N THR A 82 17.79 3.54 1.25
CA THR A 82 17.94 4.31 0.00
C THR A 82 16.60 4.42 -0.75
N PRO A 83 15.58 5.08 -0.19
CA PRO A 83 14.23 5.14 -0.77
C PRO A 83 14.15 5.95 -2.07
N ALA A 84 15.10 6.87 -2.28
CA ALA A 84 15.12 7.77 -3.43
C ALA A 84 15.30 7.06 -4.78
N ILE A 85 15.80 5.81 -4.78
CA ILE A 85 15.97 5.03 -6.01
C ILE A 85 14.77 4.14 -6.36
N LEU A 86 13.75 4.07 -5.50
CA LEU A 86 12.59 3.22 -5.73
C LEU A 86 11.64 3.86 -6.75
N PRO A 87 11.03 3.07 -7.65
CA PRO A 87 10.01 3.57 -8.56
C PRO A 87 8.75 3.98 -7.78
N GLN A 88 8.52 5.28 -7.64
CA GLN A 88 7.47 5.84 -6.78
C GLN A 88 6.03 5.39 -7.10
N ARG A 89 5.77 4.95 -8.34
CA ARG A 89 4.42 4.53 -8.78
C ARG A 89 4.14 3.05 -8.57
N GLU A 90 5.15 2.27 -8.20
CA GLU A 90 5.07 0.81 -8.11
C GLU A 90 5.16 0.29 -6.67
N VAL A 91 5.30 1.16 -5.67
CA VAL A 91 5.37 0.83 -4.25
C VAL A 91 4.35 1.70 -3.51
N GLU A 92 3.44 1.07 -2.77
CA GLU A 92 2.39 1.79 -2.05
C GLU A 92 2.89 2.45 -0.76
N GLU A 93 3.86 1.84 -0.09
CA GLU A 93 4.42 2.35 1.16
C GLU A 93 5.93 2.13 1.24
N ILE A 94 6.67 3.15 1.68
CA ILE A 94 8.11 3.09 1.85
C ILE A 94 8.44 3.35 3.32
N LEU A 95 9.11 2.38 3.93
CA LEU A 95 9.64 2.45 5.29
C LEU A 95 11.16 2.68 5.24
N LYS A 96 11.71 3.36 6.24
CA LYS A 96 13.15 3.65 6.37
C LYS A 96 13.68 3.14 7.69
#